data_AF-A0AA91RLA7-F1
#
_entry.id   AF-A0AA91RLA7-F1
#
_cell.length_a   1.000
_cell.length_b   1.000
_cell.length_c   1.000
_cell.angle_alpha   90.00
_cell.angle_beta   90.00
_cell.angle_gamma   90.00
#
_symmetry.space_group_name_H-M   'P 1'
#
loop_
_entity.id
_entity.type
_entity.pdbx_description
1 polymer ?
#
loop_
_entity_poly.entity_id
_entity_poly.type
_entity_poly.pdbx_seq_one_letter_code
_entity_poly.pdbx_strand_id
1 'polypeptide(L)'
;MRMLLAAMSVPVAVLLAPSASAGVDEFVDEITKQNVDIGMANLQRHNLPLMGLEACTRLRGGMSYEQTLASYPGVFGDGASVIRIAQQTICPETIK
;
A
#
# COMPACT_ATOMS: atom_id res chain seq x y z
N MET A 1 18.59 15.69 54.63
CA MET A 1 17.55 14.74 54.14
C MET A 1 17.64 14.73 52.62
N ARG A 2 18.23 13.67 52.02
CA ARG A 2 17.54 12.60 51.26
C ARG A 2 16.60 13.17 50.17
N MET A 3 17.00 13.11 48.90
CA MET A 3 16.62 12.05 47.91
C MET A 3 15.10 12.10 47.64
N LEU A 4 14.57 12.30 46.43
CA LEU A 4 14.90 11.71 45.13
C LEU A 4 14.26 12.52 43.98
N LEU A 5 14.95 12.57 42.84
CA LEU A 5 14.33 12.77 41.53
C LEU A 5 13.50 11.51 41.19
N ALA A 6 12.28 11.71 40.72
CA ALA A 6 11.52 10.67 40.01
C ALA A 6 10.96 11.28 38.72
N ALA A 7 11.79 11.26 37.68
CA ALA A 7 11.36 11.43 36.31
C ALA A 7 10.47 10.23 35.95
N MET A 8 9.17 10.46 35.76
CA MET A 8 8.29 9.44 35.22
C MET A 8 8.45 9.41 33.71
N SER A 9 9.43 8.60 33.27
CA SER A 9 9.53 8.12 31.91
C SER A 9 8.31 7.27 31.59
N VAL A 10 7.36 7.81 30.83
CA VAL A 10 6.28 7.04 30.22
C VAL A 10 6.93 6.07 29.24
N PRO A 11 6.84 4.75 29.45
CA PRO A 11 7.40 3.81 28.49
C PRO A 11 6.53 3.90 27.23
N VAL A 12 7.15 4.41 26.18
CA VAL A 12 6.72 4.31 24.78
C VAL A 12 6.66 2.82 24.46
N ALA A 13 5.54 2.18 24.80
CA ALA A 13 5.16 0.90 24.25
C ALA A 13 4.57 1.17 22.85
N VAL A 14 5.43 1.58 21.92
CA VAL A 14 5.15 1.38 20.50
C VAL A 14 5.13 -0.13 20.35
N LEU A 15 3.92 -0.66 20.30
CA LEU A 15 3.65 -1.97 19.74
C LEU A 15 4.29 -1.97 18.35
N LEU A 16 5.50 -2.52 18.28
CA LEU A 16 6.06 -3.11 17.08
C LEU A 16 5.15 -4.30 16.76
N ALA A 17 3.94 -4.00 16.29
CA ALA A 17 3.20 -4.96 15.50
C ALA A 17 4.15 -5.36 14.38
N PRO A 18 4.49 -6.65 14.24
CA PRO A 18 5.23 -7.09 13.08
C PRO A 18 4.49 -6.55 11.88
N SER A 19 5.19 -5.90 10.96
CA SER A 19 4.72 -5.69 9.60
C SER A 19 4.44 -7.10 9.06
N ALA A 20 3.25 -7.62 9.33
CA ALA A 20 2.82 -8.94 8.93
C ALA A 20 2.60 -8.84 7.43
N SER A 21 3.69 -8.91 6.68
CA SER A 21 3.75 -8.90 5.22
C SER A 21 2.57 -8.15 4.59
N ALA A 22 2.54 -6.82 4.72
CA ALA A 22 1.58 -6.00 3.98
C ALA A 22 1.86 -6.02 2.46
N GLY A 23 2.40 -7.11 1.93
CA GLY A 23 2.79 -7.24 0.54
C GLY A 23 1.62 -7.57 -0.36
N VAL A 24 1.91 -8.37 -1.36
CA VAL A 24 0.99 -8.68 -2.46
C VAL A 24 -0.30 -9.36 -1.99
N ASP A 25 -0.25 -10.18 -0.94
CA ASP A 25 -1.44 -10.89 -0.45
C ASP A 25 -2.45 -9.92 0.18
N GLU A 26 -2.00 -8.98 1.02
CA GLU A 26 -2.88 -7.96 1.62
C GLU A 26 -3.43 -7.00 0.56
N PHE A 27 -2.64 -6.70 -0.48
CA PHE A 27 -3.11 -5.96 -1.64
C PHE A 27 -4.30 -6.66 -2.34
N VAL A 28 -4.19 -7.97 -2.61
CA VAL A 28 -5.26 -8.74 -3.26
C VAL A 28 -6.50 -8.82 -2.37
N ASP A 29 -6.30 -9.02 -1.07
CA ASP A 29 -7.38 -9.07 -0.10
C ASP A 29 -8.12 -7.72 -0.01
N GLU A 30 -7.41 -6.60 0.06
CA GLU A 30 -8.02 -5.27 0.15
C GLU A 30 -8.76 -4.88 -1.15
N ILE A 31 -8.21 -5.21 -2.32
CA ILE A 31 -8.92 -5.03 -3.61
C ILE A 31 -10.22 -5.83 -3.63
N THR A 32 -10.17 -7.08 -3.17
CA THR A 32 -11.34 -7.98 -3.14
C THR A 32 -12.38 -7.50 -2.15
N LYS A 33 -11.95 -7.14 -0.93
CA LYS A 33 -12.79 -6.67 0.16
C LYS A 33 -13.48 -5.34 -0.15
N GLN A 34 -12.76 -4.41 -0.79
CA GLN A 34 -13.30 -3.12 -1.22
C GLN A 34 -14.10 -3.23 -2.53
N ASN A 35 -14.15 -4.42 -3.15
CA ASN A 35 -14.81 -4.67 -4.43
C ASN A 35 -14.38 -3.64 -5.50
N VAL A 36 -13.06 -3.37 -5.58
CA VAL A 36 -12.50 -2.40 -6.52
C VAL A 36 -12.70 -2.92 -7.94
N ASP A 37 -13.25 -2.06 -8.80
CA ASP A 37 -13.36 -2.37 -10.22
C ASP A 37 -11.98 -2.34 -10.86
N ILE A 38 -11.48 -3.49 -11.30
CA ILE A 38 -10.21 -3.60 -12.04
C ILE A 38 -10.45 -3.76 -13.56
N GLY A 39 -11.67 -3.50 -14.02
CA GLY A 39 -12.07 -3.52 -15.42
C GLY A 39 -11.79 -4.86 -16.12
N MET A 40 -11.35 -4.79 -17.38
CA MET A 40 -11.05 -5.98 -18.18
C MET A 40 -9.81 -6.75 -17.70
N ALA A 41 -9.01 -6.18 -16.79
CA ALA A 41 -7.94 -6.94 -16.14
C ALA A 41 -8.49 -8.02 -15.19
N ASN A 42 -9.77 -7.93 -14.79
CA ASN A 42 -10.47 -8.98 -14.04
C ASN A 42 -10.63 -10.30 -14.84
N LEU A 43 -10.49 -10.26 -16.17
CA LEU A 43 -10.57 -11.46 -17.01
C LEU A 43 -9.50 -12.50 -16.66
N GLN A 44 -8.46 -12.09 -15.95
CA GLN A 44 -7.49 -12.98 -15.33
C GLN A 44 -7.15 -12.45 -13.93
N ARG A 45 -7.96 -12.76 -12.91
CA ARG A 45 -7.69 -12.39 -11.49
C ARG A 45 -6.26 -12.70 -11.00
N HIS A 46 -5.56 -13.62 -11.65
CA HIS A 46 -4.16 -13.94 -11.38
C HIS A 46 -3.20 -12.77 -11.69
N ASN A 47 -3.62 -11.79 -12.49
CA ASN A 47 -2.83 -10.61 -12.84
C ASN A 47 -2.94 -9.50 -11.80
N LEU A 48 -3.88 -9.59 -10.86
CA LEU A 48 -4.07 -8.57 -9.84
C LEU A 48 -2.78 -8.31 -9.04
N PRO A 49 -2.09 -9.32 -8.49
CA PRO A 49 -0.74 -9.17 -7.94
C PRO A 49 0.24 -8.36 -8.79
N LEU A 50 0.26 -8.61 -10.10
CA LEU A 50 1.18 -7.96 -11.02
C LEU A 50 0.84 -6.48 -11.18
N MET A 51 -0.43 -6.11 -11.20
CA MET A 51 -0.85 -4.70 -11.28
C MET A 51 -0.34 -3.91 -10.08
N GLY A 52 -0.46 -4.44 -8.86
CA GLY A 52 0.06 -3.79 -7.65
C GLY A 52 1.58 -3.62 -7.69
N LEU A 53 2.30 -4.67 -8.10
CA LEU A 53 3.77 -4.63 -8.24
C LEU A 53 4.23 -3.66 -9.34
N GLU A 54 3.49 -3.58 -10.45
CA GLU A 54 3.80 -2.69 -11.57
C GLU A 54 3.57 -1.22 -11.20
N ALA A 55 2.47 -0.90 -10.49
CA ALA A 55 2.26 0.42 -9.90
C ALA A 55 3.43 0.81 -8.99
N CYS A 56 3.82 -0.08 -8.08
CA CYS A 56 4.93 0.16 -7.17
C CYS A 56 6.28 0.32 -7.89
N THR A 57 6.52 -0.43 -8.96
CA THR A 57 7.74 -0.32 -9.76
C THR A 57 7.85 1.06 -10.41
N ARG A 58 6.75 1.58 -10.96
CA ARG A 58 6.71 2.93 -11.56
C ARG A 58 6.95 4.03 -10.52
N LEU A 59 6.29 3.92 -9.36
CA LEU A 59 6.43 4.88 -8.27
C LEU A 59 7.86 4.89 -7.69
N ARG A 60 8.44 3.71 -7.44
CA ARG A 60 9.85 3.57 -7.04
C ARG A 60 10.82 4.08 -8.12
N GLY A 61 10.44 3.94 -9.39
CA GLY A 61 11.15 4.49 -10.54
C GLY A 61 11.07 6.02 -10.67
N GLY A 62 10.36 6.69 -9.76
CA GLY A 62 10.30 8.15 -9.69
C GLY A 62 9.09 8.78 -10.39
N MET A 63 8.17 7.98 -10.96
CA MET A 63 6.91 8.52 -11.47
C MET A 63 6.06 9.08 -10.32
N SER A 64 5.34 10.18 -10.58
CA SER A 64 4.32 10.65 -9.65
C SER A 64 3.10 9.73 -9.64
N TYR A 65 2.22 9.90 -8.66
CA TYR A 65 0.92 9.23 -8.62
C TYR A 65 0.13 9.47 -9.92
N GLU A 66 0.00 10.73 -10.34
CA GLU A 66 -0.71 11.12 -11.57
C GLU A 66 -0.09 10.50 -12.83
N GLN A 67 1.24 10.48 -12.92
CA GLN A 67 1.93 9.84 -14.05
C GLN A 67 1.73 8.33 -14.06
N THR A 68 1.73 7.71 -12.88
CA THR A 68 1.47 6.28 -12.73
C THR A 68 0.03 5.99 -13.15
N LEU A 69 -0.95 6.75 -12.67
CA LEU A 69 -2.37 6.60 -13.04
C LEU A 69 -2.60 6.80 -14.54
N ALA A 70 -2.00 7.82 -15.14
CA ALA A 70 -2.09 8.08 -16.58
C ALA A 70 -1.49 6.96 -17.45
N SER A 71 -0.64 6.09 -16.88
CA SER A 71 -0.09 4.92 -17.58
C SER A 71 -1.04 3.72 -17.64
N TYR A 72 -2.11 3.72 -16.83
CA TYR A 72 -3.14 2.68 -16.88
C TYR A 72 -4.15 2.97 -18.00
N PRO A 73 -4.35 2.06 -18.95
CA PRO A 73 -5.43 2.17 -19.94
C PRO A 73 -6.79 2.36 -19.26
N GLY A 74 -7.67 3.17 -19.83
CA GLY A 74 -9.02 3.40 -19.28
C GLY A 74 -9.90 2.14 -19.17
N VAL A 75 -9.49 1.02 -19.78
CA VAL A 75 -10.13 -0.30 -19.65
C VAL A 75 -9.78 -1.03 -18.34
N PHE A 76 -8.86 -0.49 -17.52
CA PHE A 76 -8.39 -1.11 -16.27
C PHE A 76 -9.19 -0.68 -15.03
N GLY A 77 -10.41 -0.16 -15.22
CA GLY A 77 -11.32 0.18 -14.13
C GLY A 77 -10.78 1.32 -13.26
N ASP A 78 -10.99 1.20 -11.95
CA ASP A 78 -10.53 2.13 -10.92
C ASP A 78 -9.02 1.93 -10.62
N GLY A 79 -8.19 2.35 -11.58
CA GLY A 79 -6.73 2.36 -11.43
C GLY A 79 -6.24 3.23 -10.27
N ALA A 80 -7.02 4.24 -9.85
CA ALA A 80 -6.67 5.10 -8.73
C ALA A 80 -6.71 4.32 -7.40
N SER A 81 -7.79 3.57 -7.16
CA SER A 81 -7.87 2.69 -5.99
C SER A 81 -6.80 1.60 -6.03
N VAL A 82 -6.51 1.03 -7.20
CA VAL A 82 -5.41 0.04 -7.36
C VAL A 82 -4.08 0.62 -6.92
N ILE A 83 -3.71 1.80 -7.43
CA ILE A 83 -2.43 2.45 -7.07
C ILE A 83 -2.41 2.79 -5.58
N ARG A 84 -3.49 3.38 -5.05
CA ARG A 84 -3.58 3.73 -3.63
C ARG A 84 -3.41 2.51 -2.72
N ILE A 85 -4.09 1.41 -3.00
CA ILE A 85 -4.00 0.19 -2.19
C ILE A 85 -2.60 -0.40 -2.31
N ALA A 86 -2.00 -0.41 -3.51
CA ALA A 86 -0.62 -0.85 -3.70
C ALA A 86 0.39 -0.02 -2.90
N GLN A 87 0.20 1.30 -2.81
CA GLN A 87 1.00 2.16 -1.93
C GLN A 87 0.77 1.83 -0.46
N GLN A 88 -0.46 1.57 -0.03
CA GLN A 88 -0.76 1.27 1.38
C GLN A 88 -0.25 -0.10 1.84
N THR A 89 -0.03 -1.01 0.90
CA THR A 89 0.37 -2.39 1.15
C THR A 89 1.79 -2.63 0.64
N ILE A 90 1.97 -2.83 -0.66
CA ILE A 90 3.21 -3.30 -1.29
C ILE A 90 4.36 -2.30 -1.23
N CYS A 91 4.09 -0.99 -1.34
CA CYS A 91 5.11 0.05 -1.43
C CYS A 91 4.80 1.33 -0.62
N PRO A 92 4.64 1.25 0.71
CA PRO A 92 4.32 2.39 1.58
C PRO A 92 5.37 3.50 1.56
N GLU A 93 6.62 3.18 1.23
CA GLU A 93 7.70 4.16 1.06
C GLU A 93 7.48 5.13 -0.10
N THR A 94 6.50 4.88 -0.98
CA THR A 94 6.19 5.74 -2.13
C THR A 94 5.10 6.77 -1.87
N ILE A 95 4.48 6.74 -0.68
CA ILE A 95 3.48 7.74 -0.27
C ILE A 95 4.20 9.07 0.01
N LYS A 96 3.75 10.16 -0.64
CA LYS A 96 4.29 11.51 -0.52
C LYS A 96 3.23 12.49 -0.05
#